data_AF-A0A968Y633-F1
#
_entry.id   AF-A0A968Y633-F1
#
_cell.length_a   1.000
_cell.length_b   1.000
_cell.length_c   1.000
_cell.angle_alpha   90.00
_cell.angle_beta   90.00
_cell.angle_gamma   90.00
#
_symmetry.space_group_name_H-M   'P 1'
#
loop_
_entity.id
_entity.type
_entity.pdbx_description
1 polymer ?
#
loop_
_entity_poly.entity_id
_entity_poly.type
_entity_poly.pdbx_seq_one_letter_code
_entity_poly.pdbx_strand_id
1 'polypeptide(L)'
;RVLPLRRLERLLFRAWCSWLCYPTSSTRVEQNNRNQFQSVVAQVETALSSTPGPYFLDEFGTADVIFTPYVERMNASLYYYKGYSMREENPRFAGWFAAMESRPTYRGTQSDFHTHAHDLPPQMGGCYENGEPQMLLNKARVDDGPWAQLPDVMYPEPETSRAEALHRVIKHRSNIVRVNPADDNLFDEALRCALTLMVTGEVCKPPAGSDAALRYLRDRISVPRDMSIYAAKRLKEALEETAALAGDAQGEPIPVKHRRDQNPANFV
;
A
#
# COMPACT_ATOMS: atom_id res chain seq x y z
N ARG A 1 7.42 -31.55 2.57
CA ARG A 1 6.74 -30.80 1.47
C ARG A 1 7.06 -29.30 1.48
N VAL A 2 7.37 -28.67 2.63
CA VAL A 2 7.63 -27.21 2.71
C VAL A 2 9.00 -26.76 2.16
N LEU A 3 10.06 -27.58 2.27
CA LEU A 3 11.42 -27.16 1.84
C LEU A 3 11.52 -26.76 0.35
N PRO A 4 10.94 -27.49 -0.62
CA PRO A 4 10.89 -27.03 -2.01
C PRO A 4 10.16 -25.69 -2.17
N LEU A 5 9.05 -25.49 -1.47
CA LEU A 5 8.27 -24.24 -1.49
C LEU A 5 9.08 -23.06 -0.93
N ARG A 6 9.84 -23.28 0.15
CA ARG A 6 10.78 -22.25 0.66
C ARG A 6 11.85 -21.89 -0.37
N ARG A 7 12.38 -22.85 -1.11
CA ARG A 7 13.36 -22.56 -2.19
C ARG A 7 12.71 -21.75 -3.31
N LEU A 8 11.46 -22.07 -3.65
CA LEU A 8 10.68 -21.33 -4.66
C LEU A 8 10.38 -19.89 -4.21
N GLU A 9 10.00 -19.67 -2.95
CA GLU A 9 9.86 -18.32 -2.39
C GLU A 9 11.16 -17.51 -2.51
N ARG A 10 12.31 -18.11 -2.19
CA ARG A 10 13.60 -17.43 -2.33
C ARG A 10 13.96 -17.13 -3.78
N LEU A 11 13.55 -17.98 -4.72
CA LEU A 11 13.72 -17.73 -6.15
C LEU A 11 12.83 -16.56 -6.59
N LEU A 12 11.57 -16.53 -6.17
CA LEU A 12 10.64 -15.43 -6.43
C LEU A 12 11.17 -14.11 -5.87
N PHE A 13 11.63 -14.10 -4.62
CA PHE A 13 12.27 -12.95 -3.99
C PHE A 13 13.45 -12.41 -4.81
N ARG A 14 14.34 -13.29 -5.27
CA ARG A 14 15.49 -12.87 -6.09
C ARG A 14 15.07 -12.26 -7.42
N ALA A 15 14.13 -12.88 -8.13
CA ALA A 15 13.63 -12.37 -9.40
C ALA A 15 12.94 -11.01 -9.24
N TRP A 16 12.16 -10.84 -8.16
CA TRP A 16 11.56 -9.55 -7.80
C TRP A 16 12.62 -8.49 -7.54
N CYS A 17 13.62 -8.77 -6.70
CA CYS A 17 14.70 -7.82 -6.43
C CYS A 17 15.47 -7.46 -7.70
N SER A 18 15.78 -8.43 -8.57
CA SER A 18 16.44 -8.18 -9.85
C SER A 18 15.65 -7.23 -10.75
N TRP A 19 14.32 -7.30 -10.73
CA TRP A 19 13.47 -6.43 -11.54
C TRP A 19 13.21 -5.07 -10.89
N LEU A 20 13.00 -5.02 -9.57
CA LEU A 20 12.59 -3.81 -8.86
C LEU A 20 13.75 -2.96 -8.33
N CYS A 21 14.77 -3.61 -7.74
CA CYS A 21 15.72 -2.96 -6.84
C CYS A 21 17.04 -2.55 -7.51
N TYR A 22 17.14 -2.72 -8.83
CA TYR A 22 18.32 -2.31 -9.60
C TYR A 22 17.90 -1.46 -10.79
N PRO A 23 18.61 -0.34 -11.07
CA PRO A 23 18.34 0.45 -12.25
C PRO A 23 18.71 -0.34 -13.50
N THR A 24 17.82 -0.34 -14.50
CA THR A 24 18.09 -0.99 -15.78
C THR A 24 18.74 -0.03 -16.76
N SER A 25 19.82 -0.46 -17.41
CA SER A 25 20.53 0.36 -18.40
C SER A 25 19.87 0.42 -19.78
N SER A 26 18.87 -0.43 -20.05
CA SER A 26 18.14 -0.46 -21.32
C SER A 26 16.79 -1.17 -21.20
N THR A 27 15.87 -0.87 -22.13
CA THR A 27 14.56 -1.54 -22.26
C THR A 27 14.68 -3.06 -22.43
N ARG A 28 15.73 -3.54 -23.09
CA ARG A 28 15.98 -4.98 -23.25
C ARG A 28 16.25 -5.66 -21.89
N VAL A 29 17.00 -5.00 -21.01
CA VAL A 29 17.28 -5.52 -19.66
C VAL A 29 16.00 -5.51 -18.81
N GLU A 30 15.22 -4.43 -18.88
CA GLU A 30 13.92 -4.34 -18.21
C GLU A 30 12.98 -5.48 -18.65
N GLN A 31 12.84 -5.72 -19.95
CA GLN A 31 12.02 -6.81 -20.47
C GLN A 31 12.54 -8.19 -20.05
N ASN A 32 13.86 -8.39 -20.05
CA ASN A 32 14.45 -9.66 -19.59
C ASN A 32 14.16 -9.91 -18.11
N ASN A 33 14.29 -8.89 -17.25
CA ASN A 33 14.00 -9.00 -15.83
C ASN A 33 12.51 -9.29 -15.58
N ARG A 34 11.61 -8.60 -16.32
CA ARG A 34 10.17 -8.90 -16.32
C ARG A 34 9.89 -10.36 -16.70
N ASN A 35 10.46 -10.84 -17.81
CA ASN A 35 10.27 -12.21 -18.28
C ASN A 35 10.79 -13.23 -17.26
N GLN A 36 11.93 -12.97 -16.61
CA GLN A 36 12.48 -13.83 -15.56
C GLN A 36 11.54 -13.89 -14.35
N PHE A 37 11.04 -12.74 -13.90
CA PHE A 37 10.06 -12.70 -12.80
C PHE A 37 8.80 -13.49 -13.16
N GLN A 38 8.21 -13.25 -14.33
CA GLN A 38 7.01 -13.95 -14.80
C GLN A 38 7.23 -15.46 -14.93
N SER A 39 8.42 -15.90 -15.37
CA SER A 39 8.78 -17.33 -15.41
C SER A 39 8.79 -17.97 -14.03
N VAL A 40 9.24 -17.25 -13.00
CA VAL A 40 9.20 -17.74 -11.61
C VAL A 40 7.77 -17.70 -11.05
N VAL A 41 6.99 -16.67 -11.37
CA VAL A 41 5.56 -16.61 -11.03
C VAL A 41 4.81 -17.80 -11.61
N ALA A 42 5.07 -18.19 -12.86
CA ALA A 42 4.46 -19.40 -13.46
C ALA A 42 4.79 -20.69 -12.69
N GLN A 43 5.98 -20.79 -12.09
CA GLN A 43 6.33 -21.90 -11.20
C GLN A 43 5.54 -21.85 -9.90
N VAL A 44 5.29 -20.64 -9.36
CA VAL A 44 4.44 -20.45 -8.17
C VAL A 44 2.98 -20.79 -8.47
N GLU A 45 2.44 -20.34 -9.60
CA GLU A 45 1.09 -20.71 -10.06
C GLU A 45 0.94 -22.24 -10.19
N THR A 46 1.98 -22.92 -10.69
CA THR A 46 2.03 -24.39 -10.76
C THR A 46 2.07 -25.03 -9.37
N ALA A 47 2.79 -24.45 -8.42
CA ALA A 47 2.82 -24.95 -7.05
C ALA A 47 1.45 -24.77 -6.36
N LEU A 48 0.79 -23.62 -6.55
CA LEU A 48 -0.55 -23.34 -6.04
C LEU A 48 -1.62 -24.23 -6.69
N SER A 49 -1.42 -24.69 -7.93
CA SER A 49 -2.34 -25.62 -8.60
C SER A 49 -2.11 -27.09 -8.23
N SER A 50 -1.12 -27.40 -7.41
CA SER A 50 -0.79 -28.78 -7.02
C SER A 50 -1.80 -29.42 -6.06
N THR A 51 -2.69 -28.62 -5.48
CA THR A 51 -3.80 -29.10 -4.64
C THR A 51 -5.13 -28.53 -5.15
N PRO A 52 -6.28 -29.13 -4.80
CA PRO A 52 -7.59 -28.56 -5.14
C PRO A 52 -7.87 -27.22 -4.44
N GLY A 53 -7.21 -26.96 -3.31
CA GLY A 53 -7.38 -25.77 -2.50
C GLY A 53 -6.58 -24.56 -3.00
N PRO A 54 -6.81 -23.37 -2.41
CA PRO A 54 -6.14 -22.14 -2.82
C PRO A 54 -4.75 -21.95 -2.18
N TYR A 55 -4.34 -22.85 -1.29
CA TYR A 55 -3.07 -22.77 -0.56
C TYR A 55 -1.98 -23.62 -1.23
N PHE A 56 -0.72 -23.41 -0.83
CA PHE A 56 0.40 -24.16 -1.38
C PHE A 56 0.39 -25.66 -1.04
N LEU A 57 -0.34 -26.03 0.01
CA LEU A 57 -0.56 -27.41 0.46
C LEU A 57 -2.07 -27.60 0.68
N ASP A 58 -2.47 -28.81 1.06
CA ASP A 58 -3.88 -29.21 1.15
C ASP A 58 -4.68 -28.30 2.12
N GLU A 59 -4.01 -27.73 3.11
CA GLU A 59 -4.55 -26.74 4.05
C GLU A 59 -3.57 -25.57 4.20
N PHE A 60 -4.08 -24.44 4.72
CA PHE A 60 -3.26 -23.29 5.13
C PHE A 60 -2.15 -23.74 6.08
N GLY A 61 -0.91 -23.31 5.83
CA GLY A 61 0.18 -23.65 6.73
C GLY A 61 1.43 -22.81 6.59
N THR A 62 2.54 -23.37 7.06
CA THR A 62 3.84 -22.69 7.11
C THR A 62 4.30 -22.16 5.75
N ALA A 63 3.96 -22.83 4.65
CA ALA A 63 4.30 -22.36 3.32
C ALA A 63 3.64 -21.00 3.03
N ASP A 64 2.33 -20.87 3.23
CA ASP A 64 1.60 -19.62 3.00
C ASP A 64 2.13 -18.48 3.88
N VAL A 65 2.38 -18.78 5.16
CA VAL A 65 2.97 -17.81 6.11
C VAL A 65 4.34 -17.32 5.65
N ILE A 66 5.17 -18.20 5.09
CA ILE A 66 6.51 -17.85 4.59
C ILE A 66 6.44 -16.93 3.36
N PHE A 67 5.50 -17.17 2.44
CA PHE A 67 5.35 -16.35 1.23
C PHE A 67 4.75 -14.98 1.53
N THR A 68 3.84 -14.89 2.51
CA THR A 68 3.00 -13.71 2.77
C THR A 68 3.76 -12.38 2.79
N PRO A 69 4.83 -12.19 3.59
CA PRO A 69 5.44 -10.88 3.72
C PRO A 69 6.04 -10.35 2.41
N TYR A 70 6.60 -11.24 1.58
CA TYR A 70 7.21 -10.82 0.33
C TYR A 70 6.17 -10.69 -0.79
N VAL A 71 5.17 -11.57 -0.83
CA VAL A 71 4.11 -11.51 -1.84
C VAL A 71 3.26 -10.23 -1.68
N GLU A 72 2.96 -9.77 -0.47
CA GLU A 72 2.29 -8.48 -0.25
C GLU A 72 3.15 -7.29 -0.75
N ARG A 73 4.44 -7.28 -0.40
CA ARG A 73 5.39 -6.25 -0.86
C ARG A 73 5.54 -6.25 -2.38
N MET A 74 5.60 -7.42 -3.01
CA MET A 74 5.66 -7.58 -4.45
C MET A 74 4.39 -7.05 -5.12
N ASN A 75 3.21 -7.40 -4.60
CA ASN A 75 1.93 -6.95 -5.16
C ASN A 75 1.85 -5.42 -5.19
N ALA A 76 2.22 -4.76 -4.10
CA ALA A 76 2.25 -3.31 -4.01
C ALA A 76 3.32 -2.67 -4.92
N SER A 77 4.57 -3.11 -4.78
CA SER A 77 5.69 -2.47 -5.46
C SER A 77 5.70 -2.70 -6.96
N LEU A 78 5.27 -3.86 -7.45
CA LEU A 78 5.18 -4.11 -8.89
C LEU A 78 4.00 -3.36 -9.51
N TYR A 79 2.88 -3.22 -8.79
CA TYR A 79 1.79 -2.38 -9.25
C TYR A 79 2.27 -0.93 -9.42
N TYR A 80 2.95 -0.40 -8.40
CA TYR A 80 3.43 0.98 -8.34
C TYR A 80 4.59 1.29 -9.31
N TYR A 81 5.69 0.54 -9.23
CA TYR A 81 6.93 0.84 -9.96
C TYR A 81 6.99 0.23 -11.36
N LYS A 82 6.18 -0.79 -11.64
CA LYS A 82 6.28 -1.58 -12.88
C LYS A 82 4.99 -1.63 -13.69
N GLY A 83 3.87 -1.13 -13.15
CA GLY A 83 2.58 -1.22 -13.82
C GLY A 83 2.03 -2.65 -13.88
N TYR A 84 2.56 -3.58 -13.08
CA TYR A 84 2.23 -5.00 -13.12
C TYR A 84 1.39 -5.41 -11.91
N SER A 85 0.18 -5.89 -12.17
CA SER A 85 -0.75 -6.32 -11.12
C SER A 85 -0.65 -7.81 -10.88
N MET A 86 -0.08 -8.22 -9.74
CA MET A 86 0.08 -9.66 -9.45
C MET A 86 -1.26 -10.39 -9.34
N ARG A 87 -2.31 -9.73 -8.85
CA ARG A 87 -3.64 -10.34 -8.71
C ARG A 87 -4.36 -10.50 -10.04
N GLU A 88 -4.30 -9.48 -10.89
CA GLU A 88 -5.06 -9.48 -12.15
C GLU A 88 -4.41 -10.39 -13.19
N GLU A 89 -3.08 -10.50 -13.17
CA GLU A 89 -2.31 -11.27 -14.15
C GLU A 89 -2.16 -12.76 -13.80
N ASN A 90 -2.39 -13.15 -12.53
CA ASN A 90 -2.07 -14.51 -12.04
C ASN A 90 -3.24 -15.12 -11.25
N PRO A 91 -4.07 -15.97 -11.88
CA PRO A 91 -5.30 -16.47 -11.27
C PRO A 91 -5.12 -17.30 -10.00
N ARG A 92 -4.05 -18.08 -9.86
CA ARG A 92 -3.82 -18.88 -8.63
C ARG A 92 -3.36 -18.00 -7.48
N PHE A 93 -2.52 -17.00 -7.73
CA PHE A 93 -2.20 -15.96 -6.77
C PHE A 93 -3.44 -15.17 -6.37
N ALA A 94 -4.32 -14.83 -7.31
CA ALA A 94 -5.60 -14.18 -6.99
C ALA A 94 -6.43 -15.03 -6.02
N GLY A 95 -6.54 -16.34 -6.30
CA GLY A 95 -7.21 -17.31 -5.41
C GLY A 95 -6.53 -17.43 -4.05
N TRP A 96 -5.19 -17.45 -4.01
CA TRP A 96 -4.41 -17.48 -2.78
C TRP A 96 -4.66 -16.21 -1.94
N PHE A 97 -4.60 -15.02 -2.54
CA PHE A 97 -4.92 -13.76 -1.87
C PHE A 97 -6.34 -13.75 -1.31
N ALA A 98 -7.34 -14.17 -2.09
CA ALA A 98 -8.72 -14.26 -1.62
C ALA A 98 -8.85 -15.23 -0.43
N ALA A 99 -8.13 -16.35 -0.45
CA ALA A 99 -8.11 -17.31 0.65
C ALA A 99 -7.38 -16.78 1.89
N MET A 100 -6.31 -16.00 1.72
CA MET A 100 -5.63 -15.31 2.82
C MET A 100 -6.55 -14.25 3.43
N GLU A 101 -7.20 -13.46 2.59
CA GLU A 101 -8.20 -12.47 2.98
C GLU A 101 -9.45 -13.07 3.62
N SER A 102 -9.72 -14.37 3.52
CA SER A 102 -10.77 -15.00 4.33
C SER A 102 -10.43 -15.05 5.83
N ARG A 103 -9.14 -14.90 6.18
CA ARG A 103 -8.62 -15.10 7.54
C ARG A 103 -8.55 -13.77 8.29
N PRO A 104 -9.25 -13.60 9.44
CA PRO A 104 -9.18 -12.37 10.23
C PRO A 104 -7.76 -12.01 10.68
N THR A 105 -6.93 -13.02 10.96
CA THR A 105 -5.52 -12.81 11.36
C THR A 105 -4.67 -12.21 10.25
N TYR A 106 -4.92 -12.58 8.98
CA TYR A 106 -4.24 -11.98 7.84
C TYR A 106 -4.72 -10.55 7.63
N ARG A 107 -6.04 -10.31 7.66
CA ARG A 107 -6.59 -8.94 7.55
C ARG A 107 -6.02 -7.99 8.59
N GLY A 108 -5.79 -8.47 9.82
CA GLY A 108 -5.21 -7.69 10.91
C GLY A 108 -3.73 -7.33 10.70
N THR A 109 -3.03 -7.98 9.75
CA THR A 109 -1.62 -7.71 9.42
C THR A 109 -1.42 -7.20 7.99
N GLN A 110 -2.48 -7.16 7.18
CA GLN A 110 -2.44 -6.76 5.78
C GLN A 110 -2.14 -5.27 5.64
N SER A 111 -1.17 -4.95 4.77
CA SER A 111 -0.81 -3.58 4.41
C SER A 111 -1.49 -3.14 3.10
N ASP A 112 -1.42 -1.85 2.79
CA ASP A 112 -1.89 -1.27 1.54
C ASP A 112 -0.74 -1.03 0.54
N PHE A 113 -1.09 -0.68 -0.70
CA PHE A 113 -0.08 -0.42 -1.74
C PHE A 113 0.80 0.78 -1.43
N HIS A 114 0.21 1.87 -0.92
CA HIS A 114 0.94 3.09 -0.60
C HIS A 114 2.01 2.84 0.46
N THR A 115 1.66 2.18 1.56
CA THR A 115 2.60 1.92 2.66
C THR A 115 3.78 1.09 2.16
N HIS A 116 3.52 0.01 1.42
CA HIS A 116 4.60 -0.83 0.89
C HIS A 116 5.43 -0.16 -0.21
N ALA A 117 4.80 0.58 -1.14
CA ALA A 117 5.53 1.27 -2.19
C ALA A 117 6.54 2.26 -1.60
N HIS A 118 6.17 2.95 -0.51
CA HIS A 118 6.99 3.99 0.10
C HIS A 118 7.85 3.51 1.29
N ASP A 119 7.60 2.34 1.88
CA ASP A 119 8.47 1.76 2.92
C ASP A 119 9.69 1.02 2.35
N LEU A 120 9.57 0.48 1.13
CA LEU A 120 10.56 -0.38 0.51
C LEU A 120 11.86 0.32 0.07
N PRO A 121 11.85 1.54 -0.51
CA PRO A 121 13.07 2.14 -1.06
C PRO A 121 14.25 2.17 -0.08
N PRO A 122 14.10 2.62 1.18
CA PRO A 122 15.21 2.60 2.14
C PRO A 122 15.55 1.18 2.66
N GLN A 123 14.62 0.23 2.60
CA GLN A 123 14.86 -1.16 3.05
C GLN A 123 15.63 -1.99 2.00
N MET A 124 15.38 -1.71 0.72
CA MET A 124 15.90 -2.49 -0.40
C MET A 124 17.10 -1.83 -1.10
N GLY A 125 17.50 -0.62 -0.68
CA GLY A 125 18.56 0.15 -1.34
C GLY A 125 18.12 0.86 -2.61
N GLY A 126 16.81 0.93 -2.88
CA GLY A 126 16.20 1.56 -4.04
C GLY A 126 15.05 0.73 -4.64
N CYS A 127 14.08 1.41 -5.26
CA CYS A 127 13.05 0.81 -6.10
C CYS A 127 12.93 1.69 -7.35
N TYR A 128 12.91 1.06 -8.53
CA TYR A 128 13.10 1.76 -9.79
C TYR A 128 11.91 1.60 -10.73
N GLU A 129 11.38 2.75 -11.14
CA GLU A 129 10.30 2.89 -12.13
C GLU A 129 10.78 2.44 -13.52
N ASN A 130 9.86 1.90 -14.33
CA ASN A 130 10.16 1.47 -15.71
C ASN A 130 9.74 2.48 -16.80
N GLY A 131 9.07 3.57 -16.41
CA GLY A 131 8.56 4.61 -17.31
C GLY A 131 7.38 4.21 -18.19
N GLU A 132 6.78 3.03 -18.01
CA GLU A 132 5.67 2.57 -18.87
C GLU A 132 4.37 3.33 -18.57
N PRO A 133 3.48 3.54 -19.58
CA PRO A 133 2.21 4.24 -19.36
C PRO A 133 1.35 3.64 -18.26
N GLN A 134 1.27 2.31 -18.18
CA GLN A 134 0.51 1.63 -17.12
C GLN A 134 1.10 1.87 -15.72
N MET A 135 2.43 1.98 -15.63
CA MET A 135 3.10 2.32 -14.38
C MET A 135 2.71 3.73 -13.92
N LEU A 136 2.72 4.72 -14.82
CA LEU A 136 2.31 6.08 -14.48
C LEU A 136 0.85 6.15 -14.00
N LEU A 137 -0.05 5.41 -14.65
CA LEU A 137 -1.46 5.32 -14.24
C LEU A 137 -1.59 4.68 -12.85
N ASN A 138 -0.89 3.57 -12.61
CA ASN A 138 -0.94 2.87 -11.33
C ASN A 138 -0.33 3.69 -10.20
N LYS A 139 0.81 4.34 -10.46
CA LYS A 139 1.48 5.25 -9.52
C LYS A 139 0.56 6.37 -9.09
N ALA A 140 -0.07 7.07 -10.05
CA ALA A 140 -1.04 8.12 -9.76
C ALA A 140 -2.23 7.60 -8.92
N ARG A 141 -2.74 6.40 -9.20
CA ARG A 141 -3.82 5.81 -8.39
C ARG A 141 -3.42 5.50 -6.94
N VAL A 142 -2.17 5.10 -6.73
CA VAL A 142 -1.66 4.80 -5.38
C VAL A 142 -1.43 6.09 -4.60
N ASP A 143 -0.82 7.10 -5.23
CA ASP A 143 -0.45 8.36 -4.57
C ASP A 143 -1.65 9.31 -4.39
N ASP A 144 -2.54 9.41 -5.38
CA ASP A 144 -3.61 10.42 -5.45
C ASP A 144 -5.04 9.82 -5.45
N GLY A 145 -5.17 8.51 -5.52
CA GLY A 145 -6.46 7.82 -5.60
C GLY A 145 -7.05 7.76 -7.02
N PRO A 146 -8.28 7.23 -7.19
CA PRO A 146 -9.17 6.75 -6.13
C PRO A 146 -8.70 5.43 -5.51
N TRP A 147 -8.50 5.39 -4.19
CA TRP A 147 -7.96 4.21 -3.49
C TRP A 147 -8.93 3.03 -3.42
N ALA A 148 -10.24 3.28 -3.53
CA ALA A 148 -11.26 2.22 -3.54
C ALA A 148 -11.09 1.23 -4.70
N GLN A 149 -10.43 1.63 -5.78
CA GLN A 149 -10.23 0.83 -6.99
C GLN A 149 -8.90 0.05 -7.01
N LEU A 150 -8.06 0.19 -5.97
CA LEU A 150 -6.80 -0.52 -5.90
C LEU A 150 -7.02 -2.03 -5.65
N PRO A 151 -6.30 -2.93 -6.37
CA PRO A 151 -6.37 -4.36 -6.17
C PRO A 151 -5.50 -4.84 -4.98
N ASP A 152 -5.46 -4.06 -3.91
CA ASP A 152 -4.71 -4.34 -2.69
C ASP A 152 -5.56 -5.08 -1.63
N VAL A 153 -6.88 -5.01 -1.75
CA VAL A 153 -7.86 -5.71 -0.92
C VAL A 153 -9.14 -6.03 -1.71
N MET A 154 -9.70 -7.23 -1.51
CA MET A 154 -10.91 -7.68 -2.22
C MET A 154 -12.04 -8.18 -1.29
N TYR A 155 -11.82 -8.31 0.02
CA TYR A 155 -12.91 -8.64 0.96
C TYR A 155 -13.83 -7.42 1.16
N PRO A 156 -15.13 -7.61 1.45
CA PRO A 156 -16.05 -6.47 1.62
C PRO A 156 -15.61 -5.48 2.69
N GLU A 157 -15.72 -4.18 2.40
CA GLU A 157 -15.44 -3.11 3.37
C GLU A 157 -16.29 -3.30 4.65
N PRO A 158 -15.67 -3.32 5.85
CA PRO A 158 -16.41 -3.28 7.10
C PRO A 158 -17.15 -1.95 7.28
N GLU A 159 -18.40 -1.99 7.74
CA GLU A 159 -19.20 -0.79 8.06
C GLU A 159 -18.50 0.15 9.07
N THR A 160 -17.61 -0.41 9.90
CA THR A 160 -16.87 0.30 10.94
C THR A 160 -15.67 1.09 10.41
N SER A 161 -15.33 1.02 9.12
CA SER A 161 -14.08 1.60 8.58
C SER A 161 -13.94 3.11 8.85
N ARG A 162 -15.03 3.87 8.68
CA ARG A 162 -15.05 5.33 9.00
C ARG A 162 -14.92 5.59 10.49
N ALA A 163 -15.62 4.80 11.31
CA ALA A 163 -15.59 4.95 12.77
C ALA A 163 -14.20 4.61 13.34
N GLU A 164 -13.53 3.59 12.79
CA GLU A 164 -12.15 3.26 13.11
C GLU A 164 -11.21 4.42 12.77
N ALA A 165 -11.25 4.92 11.53
CA ALA A 165 -10.43 6.05 11.09
C ALA A 165 -10.62 7.27 12.00
N LEU A 166 -11.87 7.65 12.26
CA LEU A 166 -12.22 8.75 13.17
C LEU A 166 -11.65 8.53 14.57
N HIS A 167 -11.88 7.34 15.17
CA HIS A 167 -11.41 7.01 16.50
C HIS A 167 -9.89 7.12 16.60
N ARG A 168 -9.16 6.56 15.63
CA ARG A 168 -7.69 6.58 15.61
C ARG A 168 -7.14 8.00 15.45
N VAL A 169 -7.73 8.81 14.57
CA VAL A 169 -7.33 10.21 14.41
C VAL A 169 -7.61 11.02 15.67
N ILE A 170 -8.80 10.94 16.26
CA ILE A 170 -9.13 11.68 17.50
C ILE A 170 -8.19 11.27 18.64
N LYS A 171 -7.98 9.96 18.82
CA LYS A 171 -7.10 9.43 19.86
C LYS A 171 -5.67 10.00 19.78
N HIS A 172 -5.18 10.23 18.57
CA HIS A 172 -3.81 10.69 18.32
C HIS A 172 -3.72 12.15 17.84
N ARG A 173 -4.83 12.91 17.87
CA ARG A 173 -4.97 14.25 17.27
C ARG A 173 -3.84 15.19 17.65
N SER A 174 -3.55 15.34 18.94
CA SER A 174 -2.50 16.25 19.41
C SER A 174 -1.12 15.92 18.84
N ASN A 175 -0.80 14.62 18.71
CA ASN A 175 0.47 14.19 18.13
C ASN A 175 0.47 14.38 16.61
N ILE A 176 -0.65 14.07 15.93
CA ILE A 176 -0.83 14.28 14.48
C ILE A 176 -0.66 15.76 14.12
N VAL A 177 -1.27 16.67 14.88
CA VAL A 177 -1.14 18.12 14.67
C VAL A 177 0.30 18.56 14.87
N ARG A 178 0.91 18.20 16.01
CA ARG A 178 2.28 18.60 16.36
C ARG A 178 3.35 18.16 15.35
N VAL A 179 3.19 17.02 14.69
CA VAL A 179 4.18 16.53 13.71
C VAL A 179 3.97 17.11 12.30
N ASN A 180 2.85 17.76 12.05
CA ASN A 180 2.59 18.39 10.76
C ASN A 180 3.48 19.66 10.62
N PRO A 181 4.11 19.91 9.46
CA PRO A 181 4.94 21.10 9.26
C PRO A 181 4.17 22.43 9.23
N ALA A 182 2.84 22.39 9.06
CA ALA A 182 2.00 23.58 9.01
C ALA A 182 1.71 24.16 10.40
N ASP A 183 1.08 25.34 10.45
CA ASP A 183 0.56 25.91 11.69
C ASP A 183 -0.47 24.97 12.34
N ASP A 184 -0.34 24.77 13.65
CA ASP A 184 -1.17 23.85 14.42
C ASP A 184 -2.67 24.15 14.30
N ASN A 185 -3.07 25.44 14.35
CA ASN A 185 -4.48 25.82 14.30
C ASN A 185 -5.03 25.68 12.88
N LEU A 186 -4.23 26.09 11.88
CA LEU A 186 -4.57 25.94 10.47
C LEU A 186 -4.86 24.48 10.12
N PHE A 187 -3.91 23.59 10.46
CA PHE A 187 -4.04 22.17 10.15
C PHE A 187 -5.13 21.50 10.98
N ASP A 188 -5.26 21.84 12.26
CA ASP A 188 -6.31 21.26 13.09
C ASP A 188 -7.73 21.57 12.59
N GLU A 189 -7.98 22.81 12.18
CA GLU A 189 -9.26 23.19 11.60
C GLU A 189 -9.53 22.42 10.30
N ALA A 190 -8.54 22.39 9.39
CA ALA A 190 -8.64 21.64 8.14
C ALA A 190 -8.87 20.12 8.38
N LEU A 191 -8.21 19.54 9.38
CA LEU A 191 -8.40 18.14 9.76
C LEU A 191 -9.83 17.89 10.25
N ARG A 192 -10.41 18.80 11.05
CA ARG A 192 -11.82 18.70 11.46
C ARG A 192 -12.77 18.80 10.27
N CYS A 193 -12.47 19.63 9.27
CA CYS A 193 -13.23 19.67 8.00
C CYS A 193 -13.22 18.31 7.30
N ALA A 194 -12.04 17.69 7.16
CA ALA A 194 -11.91 16.38 6.52
C ALA A 194 -12.61 15.26 7.28
N LEU A 195 -12.52 15.24 8.62
CA LEU A 195 -13.23 14.25 9.44
C LEU A 195 -14.75 14.45 9.38
N THR A 196 -15.23 15.69 9.27
CA THR A 196 -16.65 16.00 9.09
C THR A 196 -17.15 15.43 7.77
N LEU A 197 -16.43 15.70 6.67
CA LEU A 197 -16.73 15.12 5.36
C LEU A 197 -16.75 13.60 5.40
N MET A 198 -15.72 12.97 5.98
CA MET A 198 -15.60 11.51 6.06
C MET A 198 -16.80 10.85 6.75
N VAL A 199 -17.30 11.44 7.84
CA VAL A 199 -18.32 10.84 8.72
C VAL A 199 -19.73 11.19 8.28
N THR A 200 -19.96 12.43 7.84
CA THR A 200 -21.31 12.95 7.55
C THR A 200 -21.62 13.06 6.06
N GLY A 201 -20.58 13.09 5.21
CA GLY A 201 -20.71 13.44 3.80
C GLY A 201 -20.88 14.96 3.56
N GLU A 202 -20.93 15.78 4.61
CA GLU A 202 -21.07 17.22 4.48
C GLU A 202 -19.71 17.88 4.18
N VAL A 203 -19.67 18.65 3.09
CA VAL A 203 -18.48 19.39 2.70
C VAL A 203 -18.29 20.58 3.62
N CYS A 204 -17.15 20.62 4.30
CA CYS A 204 -16.72 21.76 5.11
C CYS A 204 -15.51 22.42 4.43
N LYS A 205 -15.62 23.71 4.10
CA LYS A 205 -14.54 24.43 3.43
C LYS A 205 -13.37 24.62 4.42
N PRO A 206 -12.17 24.10 4.12
CA PRO A 206 -11.04 24.27 5.01
C PRO A 206 -10.42 25.68 4.88
N PRO A 207 -9.58 26.10 5.84
CA PRO A 207 -8.79 27.31 5.73
C PRO A 207 -7.95 27.35 4.44
N ALA A 208 -7.76 28.55 3.86
CA ALA A 208 -6.93 28.69 2.66
C ALA A 208 -5.47 28.30 2.96
N GLY A 209 -4.85 27.55 2.03
CA GLY A 209 -3.47 27.07 2.17
C GLY A 209 -3.28 25.86 3.09
N SER A 210 -4.35 25.17 3.49
CA SER A 210 -4.27 23.95 4.31
C SER A 210 -4.10 22.66 3.50
N ASP A 211 -4.13 22.76 2.17
CA ASP A 211 -4.02 21.65 1.21
C ASP A 211 -2.73 20.85 1.37
N ALA A 212 -1.58 21.53 1.42
CA ALA A 212 -0.29 20.87 1.65
C ALA A 212 -0.24 20.14 3.01
N ALA A 213 -0.88 20.69 4.05
CA ALA A 213 -0.94 20.09 5.38
C ALA A 213 -1.82 18.83 5.42
N LEU A 214 -2.94 18.83 4.70
CA LEU A 214 -3.82 17.67 4.56
C LEU A 214 -3.15 16.55 3.75
N ARG A 215 -2.51 16.89 2.62
CA ARG A 215 -1.74 15.93 1.81
C ARG A 215 -0.52 15.39 2.54
N TYR A 216 0.12 16.19 3.39
CA TYR A 216 1.19 15.73 4.29
C TYR A 216 0.72 14.55 5.16
N LEU A 217 -0.45 14.65 5.80
CA LEU A 217 -1.02 13.56 6.59
C LEU A 217 -1.44 12.38 5.71
N ARG A 218 -2.14 12.63 4.58
CA ARG A 218 -2.60 11.61 3.62
C ARG A 218 -1.48 10.65 3.25
N ASP A 219 -0.31 11.21 2.92
CA ASP A 219 0.86 10.47 2.46
C ASP A 219 1.56 9.65 3.56
N ARG A 220 1.29 9.97 4.83
CA ARG A 220 2.00 9.39 6.00
C ARG A 220 1.16 8.44 6.83
N ILE A 221 -0.08 8.17 6.44
CA ILE A 221 -0.91 7.10 7.02
C ILE A 221 -0.28 5.74 6.72
N SER A 222 0.09 4.99 7.77
CA SER A 222 0.67 3.66 7.67
C SER A 222 -0.37 2.56 7.93
N VAL A 223 -0.49 1.63 6.99
CA VAL A 223 -1.33 0.43 7.14
C VAL A 223 -0.45 -0.78 7.45
N PRO A 224 -0.82 -1.68 8.39
CA PRO A 224 -1.96 -1.62 9.30
C PRO A 224 -1.67 -0.91 10.63
N ARG A 225 -0.47 -0.32 10.80
CA ARG A 225 -0.03 0.26 12.09
C ARG A 225 -1.02 1.29 12.63
N ASP A 226 -1.45 2.20 11.78
CA ASP A 226 -2.27 3.34 12.18
C ASP A 226 -3.75 2.97 12.15
N MET A 227 -4.20 2.18 11.17
CA MET A 227 -5.56 1.65 11.03
C MET A 227 -5.63 0.57 9.95
N SER A 228 -6.77 -0.12 9.84
CA SER A 228 -7.06 -1.07 8.78
C SER A 228 -7.06 -0.44 7.39
N ILE A 229 -6.87 -1.26 6.35
CA ILE A 229 -6.77 -0.80 4.96
C ILE A 229 -7.98 0.03 4.52
N TYR A 230 -9.20 -0.40 4.86
CA TYR A 230 -10.40 0.36 4.49
C TYR A 230 -10.53 1.68 5.26
N ALA A 231 -10.22 1.69 6.55
CA ALA A 231 -10.18 2.91 7.35
C ALA A 231 -9.18 3.93 6.76
N ALA A 232 -7.99 3.46 6.35
CA ALA A 232 -6.98 4.31 5.71
C ALA A 232 -7.46 4.85 4.35
N LYS A 233 -8.11 4.02 3.52
CA LYS A 233 -8.69 4.48 2.25
C LYS A 233 -9.71 5.59 2.45
N ARG A 234 -10.61 5.46 3.43
CA ARG A 234 -11.61 6.49 3.76
C ARG A 234 -11.00 7.78 4.27
N LEU A 235 -9.96 7.68 5.10
CA LEU A 235 -9.25 8.87 5.58
C LEU A 235 -8.49 9.58 4.45
N LYS A 236 -7.80 8.83 3.58
CA LYS A 236 -7.08 9.40 2.42
C LYS A 236 -8.03 10.13 1.46
N GLU A 237 -9.17 9.50 1.14
CA GLU A 237 -10.23 10.09 0.31
C GLU A 237 -10.72 11.43 0.89
N ALA A 238 -11.10 11.45 2.16
CA ALA A 238 -11.58 12.67 2.80
C ALA A 238 -10.51 13.78 2.91
N LEU A 239 -9.25 13.41 3.17
CA LEU A 239 -8.14 14.36 3.21
C LEU A 239 -7.88 14.99 1.85
N GLU A 240 -7.87 14.20 0.77
CA GLU A 240 -7.65 14.72 -0.58
C GLU A 240 -8.82 15.57 -1.07
N GLU A 241 -10.06 15.10 -0.90
CA GLU A 241 -11.25 15.86 -1.26
C GLU A 241 -11.30 17.21 -0.54
N THR A 242 -10.95 17.23 0.75
CA THR A 242 -10.87 18.48 1.52
C THR A 242 -9.71 19.36 1.05
N ALA A 243 -8.54 18.78 0.78
CA ALA A 243 -7.37 19.53 0.29
C ALA A 243 -7.67 20.23 -1.04
N ALA A 244 -8.35 19.54 -1.96
CA ALA A 244 -8.75 20.08 -3.26
C ALA A 244 -9.67 21.32 -3.18
N LEU A 245 -10.37 21.52 -2.05
CA LEU A 245 -11.17 22.74 -1.81
C LEU A 245 -10.31 23.94 -1.38
N ALA A 246 -9.10 23.69 -0.86
CA ALA A 246 -8.18 24.73 -0.39
C ALA A 246 -7.15 25.13 -1.46
N GLY A 247 -6.69 24.18 -2.28
CA GLY A 247 -5.71 24.41 -3.35
C GLY A 247 -5.07 23.14 -3.92
N ASP A 248 -4.05 23.33 -4.76
CA ASP A 248 -3.29 22.28 -5.47
C ASP A 248 -1.87 22.04 -4.89
N ALA A 249 -1.50 22.73 -3.81
CA ALA A 249 -0.19 22.59 -3.19
C ALA A 249 -0.01 21.19 -2.58
N GLN A 250 1.16 20.61 -2.85
CA GLN A 250 1.52 19.28 -2.35
C GLN A 250 2.22 19.38 -0.99
N GLY A 251 2.06 18.33 -0.18
CA GLY A 251 2.83 18.17 1.05
C GLY A 251 4.31 17.90 0.76
N GLU A 252 5.15 17.97 1.81
CA GLU A 252 6.54 17.56 1.68
C GLU A 252 6.64 16.10 1.16
N PRO A 253 7.47 15.81 0.15
CA PRO A 253 7.62 14.47 -0.39
C PRO A 253 8.09 13.45 0.66
N ILE A 254 7.66 12.19 0.51
CA ILE A 254 8.15 11.09 1.36
C ILE A 254 9.65 10.88 1.10
N PRO A 255 10.52 10.86 2.13
CA PRO A 255 11.94 10.65 1.92
C PRO A 255 12.26 9.23 1.41
N VAL A 256 13.03 9.14 0.34
CA VAL A 256 13.40 7.84 -0.26
C VAL A 256 14.55 7.12 0.46
N LYS A 257 15.34 7.85 1.27
CA LYS A 257 16.52 7.33 1.98
C LYS A 257 16.22 6.86 3.41
N HIS A 258 15.06 7.19 3.97
CA HIS A 258 14.66 6.81 5.32
C HIS A 258 13.17 7.01 5.55
N ARG A 259 12.59 6.40 6.59
CA ARG A 259 11.21 6.65 7.04
C ARG A 259 11.09 7.34 8.40
N ARG A 260 11.98 8.32 8.66
CA ARG A 260 12.00 9.10 9.92
C ARG A 260 10.77 9.98 10.10
N ASP A 261 10.09 10.34 9.00
CA ASP A 261 8.77 10.96 8.96
C ASP A 261 7.69 10.15 9.69
N GLN A 262 7.92 8.84 9.89
CA GLN A 262 7.01 7.94 10.62
C GLN A 262 7.56 7.48 11.97
N ASN A 263 8.48 8.24 12.58
CA ASN A 263 9.08 7.88 13.86
C ASN A 263 8.01 7.64 14.95
N PRO A 264 7.85 6.41 15.45
CA PRO A 264 6.81 6.10 16.44
C PRO A 264 7.04 6.83 17.78
N ALA A 265 8.26 7.28 18.08
CA ALA A 265 8.55 8.04 19.30
C ALA A 265 7.77 9.38 19.39
N ASN A 266 7.28 9.90 18.26
CA ASN A 266 6.44 11.10 18.24
C ASN A 266 4.98 10.82 18.64
N PHE A 267 4.61 9.54 18.80
CA PHE A 267 3.23 9.06 19.01
C PHE A 267 3.05 8.19 20.27
N VAL A 268 4.10 8.03 21.08
CA VAL A 268 4.06 7.37 22.39
C VAL A 268 3.74 8.33 23.53
#